data_AF-A0A8C9RMI4-F1
#
_entry.id   AF-A0A8C9RMI4-F1
#
_cell.length_a   1.000
_cell.length_b   1.000
_cell.length_c   1.000
_cell.angle_alpha   90.00
_cell.angle_beta   90.00
_cell.angle_gamma   90.00
#
_symmetry.space_group_name_H-M   'P 1'
#
loop_
_entity.id
_entity.type
_entity.pdbx_description
1 polymer ?
#
loop_
_entity_poly.entity_id
_entity_poly.type
_entity_poly.pdbx_seq_one_letter_code
_entity_poly.pdbx_strand_id
1 'polypeptide(L)'
;MSDVAKERAARLFKKIGSLSSLSSHDVRAKETVGKTKDSISTVSYIDEPGQHDENPRPAVQMENTYQLGPVKRFPVLTVNNILKDVLTSYLQEEKYEAELCRQMTKTISEVIKARVKELMIPRYKLIVLIGIGQLSEQNNLRIASRCLWDPSSDTFASYAFKNSSLFAVANVYAVYFE
;
A
#
# COMPACT_ATOMS: atom_id res chain seq x y z
N MET A 1 25.84 -16.81 13.86
CA MET A 1 24.35 -16.82 13.88
C MET A 1 23.71 -15.76 12.96
N SER A 2 24.49 -14.94 12.24
CA SER A 2 24.01 -13.82 11.42
C SER A 2 23.67 -14.16 9.96
N ASP A 3 24.11 -15.30 9.43
CA ASP A 3 23.98 -15.60 7.99
C ASP A 3 22.62 -16.17 7.61
N VAL A 4 21.98 -16.92 8.51
CA VAL A 4 20.64 -17.49 8.27
C VAL A 4 19.56 -16.39 8.19
N ALA A 5 19.73 -15.30 8.96
CA ALA A 5 18.82 -14.15 8.92
C ALA A 5 18.96 -13.36 7.60
N LYS A 6 20.19 -13.19 7.10
CA LYS A 6 20.47 -12.55 5.81
C LYS A 6 19.93 -13.36 4.63
N GLU A 7 20.02 -14.68 4.69
CA GLU A 7 19.53 -15.55 3.62
C GLU A 7 17.98 -15.60 3.58
N ARG A 8 17.31 -15.56 4.73
CA ARG A 8 15.84 -15.45 4.81
C ARG A 8 15.33 -14.11 4.27
N ALA A 9 16.02 -13.02 4.61
CA ALA A 9 15.71 -11.70 4.05
C ALA A 9 15.85 -11.69 2.52
N ALA A 10 16.94 -12.26 1.98
CA ALA A 10 17.19 -12.33 0.55
C ALA A 10 16.13 -13.14 -0.23
N ARG A 11 15.59 -14.21 0.38
CA ARG A 11 14.50 -15.01 -0.23
C ARG A 11 13.17 -14.25 -0.27
N LEU A 12 12.91 -13.38 0.71
CA LEU A 12 11.76 -12.48 0.68
C LEU A 12 11.89 -11.43 -0.45
N PHE A 13 13.09 -10.84 -0.60
CA PHE A 13 13.35 -9.83 -1.63
C PHE A 13 13.22 -10.37 -3.07
N LYS A 14 13.61 -11.62 -3.34
CA LYS A 14 13.42 -12.24 -4.67
C LYS A 14 11.95 -12.47 -5.04
N LYS A 15 11.06 -12.67 -4.05
CA LYS A 15 9.62 -12.83 -4.30
C LYS A 15 8.91 -11.49 -4.52
N ILE A 16 9.49 -10.39 -4.03
CA ILE A 16 8.93 -9.02 -4.11
C ILE A 16 9.43 -8.27 -5.36
N GLY A 17 10.67 -8.54 -5.82
CA GLY A 17 11.25 -7.89 -7.01
C GLY A 17 10.54 -8.18 -8.34
N SER A 18 9.53 -9.05 -8.37
CA SER A 18 8.72 -9.30 -9.57
C SER A 18 7.52 -8.35 -9.70
N LEU A 19 7.22 -7.51 -8.71
CA LEU A 19 6.01 -6.68 -8.67
C LEU A 19 6.34 -5.30 -8.11
N SER A 20 6.89 -4.43 -8.96
CA SER A 20 6.74 -2.95 -8.97
C SER A 20 8.04 -2.25 -9.33
N SER A 21 8.14 -1.76 -10.56
CA SER A 21 9.00 -0.64 -10.93
C SER A 21 8.12 0.51 -11.38
N LEU A 22 8.48 1.74 -10.95
CA LEU A 22 8.13 3.07 -11.47
C LEU A 22 7.78 4.00 -10.29
N SER A 23 8.27 5.22 -10.13
CA SER A 23 9.48 5.95 -10.54
C SER A 23 9.34 7.31 -9.84
N SER A 24 10.36 7.74 -9.09
CA SER A 24 10.40 9.08 -8.48
C SER A 24 10.78 10.12 -9.53
N HIS A 25 10.07 11.25 -9.59
CA HIS A 25 10.48 12.41 -10.40
C HIS A 25 10.91 13.56 -9.50
N ASP A 26 12.20 13.90 -9.56
CA ASP A 26 12.75 15.21 -9.23
C ASP A 26 12.69 16.10 -10.48
N VAL A 27 12.41 17.39 -10.29
CA VAL A 27 12.29 18.41 -11.34
C VAL A 27 13.48 19.37 -11.26
N ARG A 28 14.28 19.48 -12.33
CA ARG A 28 15.12 20.69 -12.56
C ARG A 28 15.45 20.99 -14.03
N ALA A 29 15.13 22.23 -14.38
CA ALA A 29 15.67 23.18 -15.37
C ALA A 29 16.20 22.71 -16.75
N LYS A 30 15.61 23.32 -17.80
CA LYS A 30 16.05 23.37 -19.20
C LYS A 30 17.31 24.24 -19.37
N GLU A 31 18.21 23.84 -20.27
CA GLU A 31 18.98 24.74 -21.14
C GLU A 31 19.48 23.99 -22.40
N THR A 32 19.70 24.74 -23.48
CA THR A 32 19.59 24.35 -24.89
C THR A 32 20.91 24.15 -25.64
N VAL A 33 20.94 23.11 -26.48
CA VAL A 33 21.46 23.04 -27.88
C VAL A 33 22.91 23.44 -28.18
N GLY A 34 23.67 22.46 -28.69
CA GLY A 34 24.83 22.65 -29.58
C GLY A 34 24.97 21.46 -30.53
N LYS A 35 24.82 21.68 -31.84
CA LYS A 35 24.96 20.69 -32.93
C LYS A 35 26.35 20.77 -33.56
N THR A 36 26.95 19.62 -33.84
CA THR A 36 27.88 19.42 -34.99
C THR A 36 27.74 17.97 -35.48
N LYS A 37 27.58 17.82 -36.79
CA LYS A 37 27.45 16.55 -37.53
C LYS A 37 28.85 16.10 -37.98
N ASP A 38 29.10 14.79 -38.05
CA ASP A 38 29.56 14.11 -39.27
C ASP A 38 29.68 12.57 -39.10
N SER A 39 29.40 11.88 -40.22
CA SER A 39 29.81 10.51 -40.59
C SER A 39 28.94 9.28 -40.24
N ILE A 40 28.13 8.96 -41.26
CA ILE A 40 27.45 7.72 -41.73
C ILE A 40 27.85 6.36 -41.11
N SER A 41 26.83 5.55 -40.77
CA SER A 41 26.80 4.14 -41.18
C SER A 41 25.36 3.67 -41.43
N THR A 42 25.17 3.10 -42.62
CA THR A 42 23.91 2.58 -43.16
C THR A 42 23.63 1.18 -42.60
N VAL A 43 22.58 1.02 -41.81
CA VAL A 43 21.80 -0.23 -41.75
C VAL A 43 20.33 0.15 -41.59
N SER A 44 19.54 -0.17 -42.61
CA SER A 44 18.09 -0.04 -42.59
C SER A 44 17.47 -1.24 -41.90
N TYR A 45 16.95 -1.06 -40.69
CA TYR A 45 15.80 -1.80 -40.21
C TYR A 45 14.63 -0.84 -40.25
N ILE A 46 13.61 -1.16 -41.04
CA ILE A 46 12.30 -0.54 -40.94
C ILE A 46 11.75 -0.98 -39.58
N ASP A 47 11.91 -0.13 -38.58
CA ASP A 47 11.08 -0.16 -37.38
C ASP A 47 9.96 0.84 -37.64
N GLU A 48 8.73 0.34 -37.72
CA GLU A 48 7.54 1.18 -37.79
C GLU A 48 7.50 2.08 -36.55
N PRO A 49 7.47 3.41 -36.68
CA PRO A 49 7.27 4.27 -35.52
C PRO A 49 5.80 4.13 -35.11
N GLY A 50 5.54 3.11 -34.28
CA GLY A 50 4.38 3.11 -33.41
C GLY A 50 4.45 4.40 -32.60
N GLN A 51 3.57 5.33 -32.95
CA GLN A 51 3.39 6.60 -32.29
C GLN A 51 2.96 6.30 -30.85
N HIS A 52 3.93 6.14 -29.96
CA HIS A 52 3.68 5.99 -28.54
C HIS A 52 3.22 7.36 -28.06
N ASP A 53 1.91 7.57 -28.09
CA ASP A 53 1.25 8.73 -27.48
C ASP A 53 1.59 8.74 -25.98
N GLU A 54 2.68 9.41 -25.61
CA GLU A 54 2.92 9.89 -24.24
C GLU A 54 2.02 11.07 -23.90
N ASN A 55 0.74 11.00 -24.30
CA ASN A 55 -0.27 11.91 -23.79
C ASN A 55 -0.74 11.36 -22.45
N PRO A 56 -0.43 12.02 -21.30
CA PRO A 56 -1.06 11.67 -20.04
C PRO A 56 -2.56 11.81 -20.25
N ARG A 57 -3.28 10.68 -20.22
CA ARG A 57 -4.74 10.68 -20.35
C ARG A 57 -5.27 11.70 -19.32
N PRO A 58 -5.97 12.76 -19.75
CA PRO A 58 -6.51 13.73 -18.82
C PRO A 58 -7.37 12.96 -17.81
N ALA A 59 -7.19 13.24 -16.53
CA ALA A 59 -8.01 12.64 -15.49
C ALA A 59 -9.47 12.86 -15.87
N VAL A 60 -10.20 11.78 -16.14
CA VAL A 60 -11.60 11.85 -16.51
C VAL A 60 -12.32 12.52 -15.35
N GLN A 61 -12.73 13.78 -15.54
CA GLN A 61 -13.60 14.47 -14.62
C GLN A 61 -14.97 13.81 -14.73
N MET A 62 -15.29 13.00 -13.74
CA MET A 62 -16.62 12.41 -13.60
C MET A 62 -17.53 13.47 -13.00
N GLU A 63 -18.69 13.67 -13.60
CA GLU A 63 -19.74 14.54 -13.06
C GLU A 63 -20.28 13.98 -11.73
N ASN A 64 -20.67 14.88 -10.83
CA ASN A 64 -21.25 14.50 -9.54
C ASN A 64 -22.52 13.69 -9.75
N THR A 65 -22.58 12.49 -9.17
CA THR A 65 -23.77 11.63 -9.25
C THR A 65 -24.88 12.06 -8.26
N TYR A 66 -24.62 13.09 -7.44
CA TYR A 66 -25.52 13.63 -6.41
C TYR A 66 -26.13 12.59 -5.44
N GLN A 67 -25.50 11.41 -5.28
CA GLN A 67 -26.04 10.39 -4.36
C GLN A 67 -25.76 10.84 -2.93
N LEU A 68 -26.85 10.95 -2.16
CA LEU A 68 -26.88 11.42 -0.77
C LEU A 68 -26.33 10.39 0.24
N GLY A 69 -25.91 9.21 -0.21
CA GLY A 69 -25.37 8.18 0.67
C GLY A 69 -24.88 6.93 -0.08
N PRO A 70 -24.16 6.05 0.61
CA PRO A 70 -23.53 4.87 0.01
C PRO A 70 -24.57 3.85 -0.47
N VAL A 71 -24.48 3.45 -1.74
CA VAL A 71 -25.26 2.34 -2.31
C VAL A 71 -24.88 1.01 -1.66
N LYS A 72 -23.59 0.81 -1.40
CA LYS A 72 -23.03 -0.37 -0.73
C LYS A 72 -22.27 0.07 0.51
N ARG A 73 -22.67 -0.47 1.67
CA ARG A 73 -22.00 -0.21 2.94
C ARG A 73 -20.65 -0.90 3.01
N PHE A 74 -19.72 -0.31 3.76
CA PHE A 74 -18.44 -0.92 4.06
C PHE A 74 -18.63 -2.19 4.91
N PRO A 75 -18.18 -3.37 4.45
CA PRO A 75 -18.43 -4.65 5.12
C PRO A 75 -17.41 -4.88 6.24
N VAL A 76 -17.64 -4.26 7.39
CA VAL A 76 -16.73 -4.28 8.56
C VAL A 76 -16.29 -5.69 8.95
N LEU A 77 -17.22 -6.66 8.97
CA LEU A 77 -16.91 -8.05 9.34
C LEU A 77 -15.95 -8.72 8.36
N THR A 78 -16.19 -8.56 7.06
CA THR A 78 -15.32 -9.10 6.00
C THR A 78 -13.93 -8.49 6.09
N VAL A 79 -13.84 -7.18 6.34
CA VAL A 79 -12.55 -6.50 6.51
C VAL A 79 -11.85 -6.97 7.77
N ASN A 80 -12.55 -7.13 8.90
CA ASN A 80 -11.96 -7.72 10.12
C ASN A 80 -11.36 -9.11 9.87
N ASN A 81 -12.01 -9.95 9.07
CA ASN A 81 -11.45 -11.26 8.69
C ASN A 81 -10.19 -11.10 7.84
N ILE A 82 -10.17 -10.18 6.88
CA ILE A 82 -8.96 -9.84 6.10
C ILE A 82 -7.83 -9.38 7.04
N LEU A 83 -8.12 -8.51 8.01
CA LEU A 83 -7.12 -8.05 8.99
C LEU A 83 -6.56 -9.21 9.79
N LYS A 84 -7.43 -10.11 10.27
CA LYS A 84 -7.03 -11.31 11.01
C LYS A 84 -6.14 -12.21 10.18
N ASP A 85 -6.52 -12.50 8.95
CA ASP A 85 -5.78 -13.41 8.07
C ASP A 85 -4.42 -12.83 7.70
N VAL A 86 -4.35 -11.53 7.37
CA VAL A 86 -3.08 -10.87 7.03
C VAL A 86 -2.17 -10.78 8.26
N LEU A 87 -2.65 -10.33 9.42
CA LEU A 87 -1.79 -10.26 10.60
C LEU A 87 -1.30 -11.65 11.03
N THR A 88 -2.17 -12.66 11.02
CA THR A 88 -1.78 -14.02 11.39
C THR A 88 -0.75 -14.58 10.41
N SER A 89 -0.98 -14.46 9.10
CA SER A 89 -0.06 -15.01 8.08
C SER A 89 1.33 -14.39 8.11
N TYR A 90 1.44 -13.08 8.40
CA TYR A 90 2.73 -12.39 8.43
C TYR A 90 3.44 -12.45 9.79
N LEU A 91 2.71 -12.52 10.90
CA LEU A 91 3.28 -12.29 12.23
C LEU A 91 3.22 -13.50 13.17
N GLN A 92 2.52 -14.59 12.82
CA GLN A 92 2.35 -15.74 13.72
C GLN A 92 3.69 -16.35 14.19
N GLU A 93 4.64 -16.51 13.28
CA GLU A 93 5.92 -17.17 13.54
C GLU A 93 7.09 -16.17 13.69
N GLU A 94 6.81 -14.87 13.59
CA GLU A 94 7.83 -13.83 13.62
C GLU A 94 8.16 -13.37 15.04
N LYS A 95 9.43 -13.03 15.27
CA LYS A 95 9.89 -12.41 16.52
C LYS A 95 10.05 -10.91 16.35
N TYR A 96 9.90 -10.17 17.44
CA TYR A 96 10.08 -8.73 17.40
C TYR A 96 11.52 -8.36 17.05
N GLU A 97 11.69 -7.65 15.94
CA GLU A 97 12.94 -7.04 15.53
C GLU A 97 12.59 -5.68 14.91
N ALA A 98 13.19 -4.59 15.41
CA ALA A 98 12.69 -3.25 15.14
C ALA A 98 12.74 -2.86 13.66
N GLU A 99 13.81 -3.26 12.95
CA GLU A 99 13.99 -2.93 11.53
C GLU A 99 13.04 -3.74 10.65
N LEU A 100 12.95 -5.05 10.88
CA LEU A 100 12.00 -5.93 10.21
C LEU A 100 10.56 -5.49 10.45
N CYS A 101 10.17 -5.20 11.70
CA CYS A 101 8.82 -4.74 12.04
C CYS A 101 8.46 -3.42 11.32
N ARG A 102 9.43 -2.51 11.17
CA ARG A 102 9.24 -1.26 10.42
C ARG A 102 8.93 -1.52 8.95
N GLN A 103 9.62 -2.48 8.33
CA GLN A 103 9.37 -2.88 6.94
C GLN A 103 8.05 -3.63 6.83
N MET A 104 7.79 -4.59 7.73
CA MET A 104 6.58 -5.40 7.78
C MET A 104 5.33 -4.52 7.88
N THR A 105 5.37 -3.46 8.69
CA THR A 105 4.26 -2.51 8.86
C THR A 105 3.85 -1.90 7.53
N LYS A 106 4.81 -1.48 6.70
CA LYS A 106 4.56 -0.93 5.35
C LYS A 106 3.98 -1.98 4.41
N THR A 107 4.57 -3.18 4.40
CA THR A 107 4.10 -4.29 3.57
C THR A 107 2.67 -4.69 3.93
N ILE A 108 2.41 -4.92 5.22
CA ILE A 108 1.09 -5.30 5.74
C ILE A 108 0.06 -4.21 5.42
N SER A 109 0.41 -2.92 5.56
CA SER A 109 -0.54 -1.83 5.23
C SER A 109 -0.95 -1.84 3.76
N GLU A 110 -0.01 -2.06 2.83
CA GLU A 110 -0.33 -2.11 1.40
C GLU A 110 -1.10 -3.39 1.04
N VAL A 111 -0.77 -4.54 1.64
CA VAL A 111 -1.50 -5.80 1.43
C VAL A 111 -2.95 -5.68 1.90
N ILE A 112 -3.18 -5.14 3.10
CA ILE A 112 -4.52 -4.90 3.63
C ILE A 112 -5.28 -3.94 2.72
N LYS A 113 -4.66 -2.82 2.35
CA LYS A 113 -5.28 -1.82 1.45
C LYS A 113 -5.67 -2.44 0.11
N ALA A 114 -4.81 -3.27 -0.49
CA ALA A 114 -5.08 -3.96 -1.74
C ALA A 114 -6.26 -4.94 -1.61
N ARG A 115 -6.24 -5.81 -0.59
CA ARG A 115 -7.31 -6.78 -0.29
C ARG A 115 -8.66 -6.10 -0.03
N VAL A 116 -8.67 -4.98 0.69
CA VAL A 116 -9.91 -4.23 0.95
C VAL A 116 -10.41 -3.53 -0.32
N LYS A 117 -9.52 -3.02 -1.17
CA LYS A 117 -9.90 -2.45 -2.47
C LYS A 117 -10.52 -3.49 -3.42
N GLU A 118 -10.09 -4.75 -3.34
CA GLU A 118 -10.65 -5.86 -4.13
C GLU A 118 -12.14 -6.12 -3.83
N LEU A 119 -12.65 -5.68 -2.68
CA LEU A 119 -14.08 -5.73 -2.36
C LEU A 119 -14.93 -4.76 -3.21
N MET A 120 -14.27 -3.90 -4.01
CA MET A 120 -14.84 -2.94 -4.95
C MET A 120 -15.99 -2.15 -4.33
N ILE A 121 -15.74 -1.57 -3.16
CA ILE A 121 -16.72 -0.75 -2.44
C ILE A 121 -16.60 0.67 -3.02
N PRO A 122 -17.61 1.15 -3.76
CA PRO A 122 -17.52 2.44 -4.41
C PRO A 122 -17.54 3.58 -3.38
N ARG A 123 -16.94 4.72 -3.73
CA ARG A 123 -17.07 5.98 -2.98
C ARG A 123 -16.63 5.91 -1.51
N TYR A 124 -15.55 5.18 -1.22
CA TYR A 124 -14.90 5.22 0.09
C TYR A 124 -13.41 5.55 -0.04
N LYS A 125 -12.96 6.52 0.73
CA LYS A 125 -11.53 6.74 1.02
C LYS A 125 -11.12 5.79 2.14
N LEU A 126 -10.08 5.02 1.89
CA LEU A 126 -9.56 4.03 2.84
C LEU A 126 -8.27 4.53 3.48
N ILE A 127 -8.23 4.50 4.81
CA ILE A 127 -7.05 4.82 5.61
C ILE A 127 -6.68 3.57 6.40
N VAL A 128 -5.47 3.05 6.18
CA VAL A 128 -4.96 1.86 6.87
C VAL A 128 -3.87 2.30 7.85
N LEU A 129 -4.05 1.99 9.13
CA LEU A 129 -3.09 2.27 10.19
C LEU A 129 -2.68 0.96 10.86
N ILE A 130 -1.39 0.65 10.79
CA ILE A 130 -0.80 -0.56 11.38
C ILE A 130 0.22 -0.13 12.43
N GLY A 131 0.16 -0.74 13.61
CA GLY A 131 1.17 -0.61 14.65
C GLY A 131 1.65 -1.97 15.10
N ILE A 132 2.96 -2.19 15.16
CA ILE A 132 3.59 -3.39 15.70
C ILE A 132 4.49 -2.96 16.85
N GLY A 133 4.45 -3.69 17.97
CA GLY A 133 5.29 -3.40 19.12
C GLY A 133 5.76 -4.66 19.84
N GLN A 134 6.81 -4.51 20.64
CA GLN A 134 7.36 -5.60 21.42
C GLN A 134 6.40 -5.99 22.55
N LEU A 135 6.19 -7.30 22.70
CA LEU A 135 5.48 -7.85 23.83
C LEU A 135 6.46 -7.99 25.01
N SER A 136 6.18 -7.30 26.10
CA SER A 136 6.87 -7.44 27.38
C SER A 136 5.83 -7.42 28.49
N GLU A 137 6.05 -8.19 29.55
CA GLU A 137 5.13 -8.29 30.70
C GLU A 137 4.94 -6.95 31.43
N GLN A 138 5.91 -6.04 31.27
CA GLN A 138 5.88 -4.71 31.89
C GLN A 138 5.21 -3.65 31.00
N ASN A 139 4.87 -3.99 29.75
CA ASN A 139 4.44 -3.00 28.76
C ASN A 139 2.91 -2.95 28.69
N ASN A 140 2.31 -1.87 29.20
CA ASN A 140 0.87 -1.64 29.14
C ASN A 140 0.53 -0.60 28.08
N LEU A 141 0.39 -1.04 26.82
CA LEU A 141 -0.05 -0.16 25.74
C LEU A 141 -1.58 -0.16 25.63
N ARG A 142 -2.14 1.04 25.43
CA ARG A 142 -3.54 1.25 25.06
C ARG A 142 -3.59 2.14 23.82
N ILE A 143 -4.33 1.69 22.81
CA ILE A 143 -4.55 2.43 21.57
C ILE A 143 -6.01 2.87 21.56
N ALA A 144 -6.25 4.15 21.34
CA ALA A 144 -7.58 4.73 21.20
C ALA A 144 -7.58 5.71 20.04
N SER A 145 -8.73 5.81 19.37
CA SER A 145 -8.96 6.73 18.25
C SER A 145 -10.26 7.49 18.48
N ARG A 146 -10.27 8.79 18.12
CA ARG A 146 -11.46 9.63 18.10
C ARG A 146 -11.58 10.26 16.72
N CYS A 147 -12.78 10.24 16.16
CA CYS A 147 -13.07 10.74 14.82
C CYS A 147 -14.29 11.67 14.87
N LEU A 148 -14.25 12.75 14.09
CA LEU A 148 -15.43 13.55 13.75
C LEU A 148 -15.78 13.20 12.30
N TRP A 149 -16.88 12.48 12.12
CA TRP A 149 -17.25 11.85 10.86
C TRP A 149 -18.77 11.58 10.84
N ASP A 150 -19.34 11.24 9.68
CA ASP A 150 -20.77 10.94 9.58
C ASP A 150 -21.06 9.54 10.17
N PRO A 151 -21.79 9.43 11.30
CA PRO A 151 -22.10 8.13 11.92
C PRO A 151 -22.97 7.25 11.03
N SER A 152 -23.64 7.85 10.04
CA SER A 152 -24.45 7.09 9.10
C SER A 152 -23.58 6.36 8.11
N SER A 153 -22.55 6.99 7.50
CA SER A 153 -21.81 6.49 6.34
C SER A 153 -20.37 6.04 6.61
N ASP A 154 -19.70 6.70 7.54
CA ASP A 154 -18.31 6.45 7.88
C ASP A 154 -18.19 5.33 8.91
N THR A 155 -17.15 4.51 8.79
CA THR A 155 -16.95 3.39 9.70
C THR A 155 -15.50 2.93 9.76
N PHE A 156 -15.20 2.00 10.67
CA PHE A 156 -13.88 1.39 10.77
C PHE A 156 -13.95 -0.10 11.10
N ALA A 157 -12.87 -0.80 10.76
CA ALA A 157 -12.59 -2.17 11.17
C ALA A 157 -11.28 -2.18 11.97
N SER A 158 -11.20 -2.99 13.01
CA SER A 158 -10.04 -3.06 13.90
C SER A 158 -9.79 -4.50 14.33
N TYR A 159 -8.53 -4.91 14.28
CA TYR A 159 -8.11 -6.21 14.76
C TYR A 159 -6.79 -6.12 15.52
N ALA A 160 -6.73 -6.77 16.68
CA ALA A 160 -5.53 -6.87 17.51
C ALA A 160 -5.00 -8.30 17.47
N PHE A 161 -3.71 -8.43 17.22
CA PHE A 161 -2.97 -9.67 17.14
C PHE A 161 -1.87 -9.69 18.21
N LYS A 162 -1.57 -10.88 18.75
CA LYS A 162 -0.50 -11.09 19.72
C LYS A 162 0.11 -12.48 19.50
N ASN A 163 1.44 -12.56 19.52
CA ASN A 163 2.17 -13.82 19.58
C ASN A 163 3.05 -13.86 20.85
N SER A 164 4.09 -14.69 20.88
CA SER A 164 5.00 -14.83 22.03
C SER A 164 5.98 -13.66 22.21
N SER A 165 6.25 -12.85 21.18
CA SER A 165 7.30 -11.83 21.17
C SER A 165 6.82 -10.42 20.83
N LEU A 166 5.70 -10.27 20.13
CA LEU A 166 5.16 -8.99 19.66
C LEU A 166 3.63 -8.96 19.74
N PHE A 167 3.11 -7.74 19.65
CA PHE A 167 1.71 -7.48 19.37
C PHE A 167 1.59 -6.61 18.12
N ALA A 168 0.44 -6.67 17.45
CA ALA A 168 0.12 -5.81 16.34
C ALA A 168 -1.34 -5.37 16.41
N VAL A 169 -1.62 -4.14 15.99
CA VAL A 169 -2.97 -3.59 15.87
C VAL A 169 -3.13 -3.03 14.47
N ALA A 170 -4.15 -3.48 13.77
CA ALA A 170 -4.52 -3.00 12.45
C ALA A 170 -5.88 -2.29 12.51
N ASN A 171 -5.94 -1.08 11.97
CA ASN A 171 -7.16 -0.30 11.85
C ASN A 171 -7.36 0.10 10.39
N VAL A 172 -8.58 -0.05 9.88
CA VAL A 172 -8.99 0.44 8.57
C VAL A 172 -10.17 1.36 8.77
N TYR A 173 -9.99 2.64 8.45
CA TYR A 173 -11.07 3.62 8.41
C TYR A 173 -11.58 3.74 6.98
N ALA A 174 -12.89 3.71 6.84
CA ALA A 174 -13.59 3.91 5.59
C ALA A 174 -14.44 5.18 5.73
N VAL A 175 -14.02 6.22 5.02
CA VAL A 175 -14.72 7.51 4.99
C VAL A 175 -15.43 7.64 3.65
N TYR A 176 -16.74 7.81 3.66
CA TYR A 176 -17.56 7.96 2.48
C TYR A 176 -17.14 9.22 1.74
N PHE A 177 -16.98 9.09 0.43
CA PHE A 177 -16.56 10.16 -0.45
C PHE A 177 -17.68 10.47 -1.43
N GLU A 178 -18.35 11.60 -1.19
CA GLU A 178 -19.25 12.19 -2.15
C GLU A 178 -18.48 12.64 -3.40
#